data_AF-A0A6V8LDY3-F1
#
_entry.id   AF-A0A6V8LDY3-F1
#
_cell.length_a   1.000
_cell.length_b   1.000
_cell.length_c   1.000
_cell.angle_alpha   90.00
_cell.angle_beta   90.00
_cell.angle_gamma   90.00
#
_symmetry.space_group_name_H-M   'P 1'
#
loop_
_entity.id
_entity.type
_entity.pdbx_description
1 polymer ?
#
loop_
_entity_poly.entity_id
_entity_poly.type
_entity_poly.pdbx_seq_one_letter_code
_entity_poly.pdbx_strand_id
1 'polypeptide(L)'
;MDPMTGRGVTRRELLTAIGSAAAATGLSACGAGNAPTPDAATASTGTAPATSPPAASPAPDEAALRKKIARMLIVGFRGDQVGPNDWIMRAISEQGLGGVILFDRDQESGGSRNINSPQQVTALIETLREAAPETLIVSVDQEGGRIARLGPSNGFPATRSQAEIGALDSPAVTRGWARDMAQTLAQIGVNLNFAPVVDLAVNPANPAIARLDRAFSADPDVVVSCATQTIDAYRAAGVRTSIKHFPGLGSASGNTDFEAVDVTGTWTRTEIEPFQKLIRAGTADTVMVTHFLNKRLDPDRPVSLSHAVVTDLLRGELGWDGIVVTDDMQAVAITSRYGRDEATQYALQAGVDQLVICNQAVYDEAVVEQTVDKVLSMVKTGLITAAQIDRSVARINALWPPR
;
A
#
# COMPACT_ATOMS: atom_id res chain seq x y z
N MET A 1 20.55 -22.92 -35.76
CA MET A 1 21.05 -23.86 -34.75
C MET A 1 20.87 -23.19 -33.40
N ASP A 2 19.88 -23.66 -32.65
CA ASP A 2 19.77 -23.46 -31.19
C ASP A 2 20.89 -24.30 -30.52
N PRO A 3 21.52 -23.90 -29.39
CA PRO A 3 20.84 -23.93 -28.08
C PRO A 3 21.24 -22.78 -27.12
N MET A 4 20.38 -22.48 -26.14
CA MET A 4 20.71 -22.50 -24.70
C MET A 4 19.47 -22.08 -23.90
N THR A 5 18.69 -23.10 -23.52
CA THR A 5 17.58 -23.01 -22.57
C THR A 5 18.12 -22.96 -21.14
N GLY A 6 17.99 -21.80 -20.49
CA GLY A 6 18.22 -21.66 -19.05
C GLY A 6 17.04 -22.27 -18.28
N ARG A 7 17.28 -23.39 -17.59
CA ARG A 7 16.32 -24.00 -16.65
C ARG A 7 16.11 -23.07 -15.45
N GLY A 8 14.85 -22.70 -15.19
CA GLY A 8 14.43 -22.07 -13.94
C GLY A 8 14.52 -23.07 -12.79
N VAL A 9 15.13 -22.64 -11.69
CA VAL A 9 15.15 -23.38 -10.42
C VAL A 9 13.75 -23.28 -9.81
N THR A 10 13.12 -24.43 -9.54
CA THR A 10 11.78 -24.49 -8.92
C THR A 10 11.90 -24.68 -7.41
N ARG A 11 10.87 -24.22 -6.69
CA ARG A 11 10.73 -24.05 -5.22
C ARG A 11 10.88 -25.32 -4.36
N ARG A 12 11.32 -26.46 -4.92
CA ARG A 12 11.28 -27.79 -4.26
C ARG A 12 12.60 -28.25 -3.63
N GLU A 13 13.68 -27.45 -3.71
CA GLU A 13 15.02 -27.90 -3.29
C GLU A 13 15.59 -27.21 -2.03
N LEU A 14 14.81 -26.41 -1.27
CA LEU A 14 15.37 -25.61 -0.16
C LEU A 14 14.66 -25.74 1.19
N LEU A 15 14.30 -26.94 1.62
CA LEU A 15 13.85 -27.17 3.01
C LEU A 15 14.44 -28.46 3.58
N THR A 16 15.48 -28.33 4.41
CA THR A 16 15.79 -29.32 5.44
C THR A 16 16.63 -28.70 6.57
N ALA A 17 16.28 -29.10 7.80
CA ALA A 17 16.98 -28.94 9.09
C ALA A 17 16.67 -27.68 9.94
N ILE A 18 15.65 -27.82 10.82
CA ILE A 18 15.62 -27.19 12.14
C ILE A 18 15.63 -28.33 13.17
N GLY A 19 16.54 -28.25 14.15
CA GLY A 19 16.66 -29.18 15.27
C GLY A 19 16.90 -28.46 16.60
N SER A 20 15.86 -28.48 17.44
CA SER A 20 15.75 -28.58 18.91
C SER A 20 16.87 -28.10 19.85
N ALA A 21 16.47 -27.34 20.90
CA ALA A 21 16.85 -27.59 22.29
C ALA A 21 15.91 -26.85 23.28
N ALA A 22 15.66 -27.47 24.43
CA ALA A 22 14.62 -27.14 25.42
C ALA A 22 15.21 -26.82 26.81
N ALA A 23 14.32 -26.30 27.69
CA ALA A 23 14.32 -26.34 29.17
C ALA A 23 15.31 -25.38 29.91
N ALA A 24 15.09 -24.84 31.13
CA ALA A 24 14.10 -25.07 32.20
C ALA A 24 14.07 -23.90 33.24
N THR A 25 12.91 -23.73 33.90
CA THR A 25 12.61 -23.44 35.33
C THR A 25 13.31 -22.39 36.22
N GLY A 26 12.51 -21.66 37.03
CA GLY A 26 12.89 -21.06 38.33
C GLY A 26 11.72 -20.35 39.06
N LEU A 27 11.51 -20.67 40.34
CA LEU A 27 10.34 -20.41 41.22
C LEU A 27 10.39 -19.13 42.11
N SER A 28 9.22 -18.80 42.71
CA SER A 28 8.97 -18.23 44.07
C SER A 28 9.18 -16.70 44.29
N ALA A 29 8.48 -15.97 45.17
CA ALA A 29 7.55 -16.26 46.27
C ALA A 29 6.63 -15.05 46.63
N CYS A 30 5.63 -15.33 47.46
CA CYS A 30 4.58 -14.47 48.05
C CYS A 30 5.06 -13.38 49.02
N GLY A 31 4.19 -12.38 49.26
CA GLY A 31 4.25 -11.51 50.44
C GLY A 31 2.98 -10.66 50.60
N ALA A 32 2.17 -10.99 51.61
CA ALA A 32 0.99 -10.25 52.05
C ALA A 32 1.34 -9.27 53.18
N GLY A 33 0.61 -8.15 53.29
CA GLY A 33 0.72 -7.22 54.41
C GLY A 33 -0.52 -6.32 54.52
N ASN A 34 -1.20 -6.40 55.66
CA ASN A 34 -2.45 -5.71 56.00
C ASN A 34 -2.26 -4.25 56.45
N ALA A 35 -3.31 -3.47 56.17
CA ALA A 35 -3.91 -2.24 56.75
C ALA A 35 -3.30 -1.56 58.00
N PRO A 36 -3.60 -0.25 58.21
CA PRO A 36 -4.82 0.10 58.96
C PRO A 36 -5.61 1.33 58.46
N THR A 37 -6.89 1.37 58.85
CA THR A 37 -7.88 2.45 58.72
C THR A 37 -7.57 3.69 59.58
N PRO A 38 -8.18 4.85 59.26
CA PRO A 38 -9.02 5.49 60.26
C PRO A 38 -10.30 6.19 59.75
N ASP A 39 -11.29 6.10 60.64
CA ASP A 39 -12.42 6.96 61.02
C ASP A 39 -13.22 7.84 60.06
N ALA A 40 -14.53 7.71 60.30
CA ALA A 40 -15.65 8.41 59.69
C ALA A 40 -15.79 9.85 60.19
N ALA A 41 -16.12 10.75 59.27
CA ALA A 41 -16.76 12.03 59.56
C ALA A 41 -17.98 12.21 58.65
N THR A 42 -19.14 12.38 59.28
CA THR A 42 -20.46 12.65 58.70
C THR A 42 -20.54 14.01 58.03
N ALA A 43 -21.03 14.07 56.78
CA ALA A 43 -21.51 15.31 56.17
C ALA A 43 -22.69 15.06 55.21
N SER A 44 -23.87 15.54 55.64
CA SER A 44 -24.99 16.12 54.88
C SER A 44 -25.26 15.67 53.44
N THR A 45 -26.36 14.94 53.27
CA THR A 45 -27.05 14.66 52.00
C THR A 45 -27.67 15.93 51.39
N GLY A 46 -27.08 16.43 50.30
CA GLY A 46 -27.72 17.33 49.35
C GLY A 46 -28.01 16.59 48.05
N THR A 47 -29.29 16.34 47.76
CA THR A 47 -29.74 15.65 46.54
C THR A 47 -29.59 16.57 45.34
N ALA A 48 -28.55 16.37 44.53
CA ALA A 48 -28.47 16.93 43.18
C ALA A 48 -29.32 16.10 42.21
N PRO A 49 -29.98 16.70 41.19
CA PRO A 49 -30.76 15.95 40.21
C PRO A 49 -29.82 15.03 39.43
N ALA A 50 -30.18 13.75 39.36
CA ALA A 50 -29.50 12.79 38.49
C ALA A 50 -29.65 13.25 37.04
N THR A 51 -28.57 13.80 36.48
CA THR A 51 -28.44 13.96 35.03
C THR A 51 -28.39 12.56 34.43
N SER A 52 -29.40 12.23 33.63
CA SER A 52 -29.44 11.02 32.82
C SER A 52 -28.12 10.85 32.05
N PRO A 53 -27.61 9.62 31.89
CA PRO A 53 -26.47 9.37 31.02
C PRO A 53 -26.77 9.94 29.63
N PRO A 54 -25.77 10.49 28.91
CA PRO A 54 -25.97 10.86 27.52
C PRO A 54 -26.48 9.62 26.79
N ALA A 55 -27.58 9.78 26.03
CA ALA A 55 -28.10 8.73 25.18
C ALA A 55 -26.94 8.18 24.34
N ALA A 56 -26.69 6.88 24.43
CA ALA A 56 -25.68 6.22 23.62
C ALA A 56 -25.91 6.61 22.17
N SER A 57 -24.89 7.18 21.51
CA SER A 57 -24.93 7.45 20.08
C SER A 57 -25.41 6.18 19.36
N PRO A 58 -26.32 6.29 18.38
CA PRO A 58 -26.81 5.11 17.67
C PRO A 58 -25.61 4.33 17.14
N ALA A 59 -25.66 3.01 17.27
CA ALA A 59 -24.64 2.13 16.72
C ALA A 59 -24.47 2.49 15.22
N PRO A 60 -23.22 2.64 14.74
CA PRO A 60 -22.98 3.04 13.36
C PRO A 60 -23.71 2.09 12.41
N ASP A 61 -24.39 2.65 11.41
CA ASP A 61 -25.05 1.86 10.36
C ASP A 61 -24.02 0.91 9.74
N GLU A 62 -24.19 -0.39 10.01
CA GLU A 62 -23.27 -1.43 9.60
C GLU A 62 -23.10 -1.46 8.08
N ALA A 63 -24.17 -1.24 7.32
CA ALA A 63 -24.11 -1.21 5.86
C ALA A 63 -23.26 -0.02 5.36
N ALA A 64 -23.44 1.15 5.97
CA ALA A 64 -22.62 2.33 5.65
C ALA A 64 -21.14 2.12 6.03
N LEU A 65 -20.87 1.50 7.18
CA LEU A 65 -19.49 1.19 7.61
C LEU A 65 -18.82 0.18 6.69
N ARG A 66 -19.53 -0.86 6.22
CA ARG A 66 -18.99 -1.82 5.25
C ARG A 66 -18.53 -1.14 3.96
N LYS A 67 -19.34 -0.22 3.41
CA LYS A 67 -18.97 0.56 2.21
C LYS A 67 -17.74 1.43 2.45
N LYS A 68 -17.64 2.07 3.62
CA LYS A 68 -16.45 2.83 4.00
C LYS A 68 -15.18 1.98 4.07
N ILE A 69 -15.28 0.77 4.63
CA ILE A 69 -14.16 -0.18 4.66
C ILE A 69 -13.80 -0.64 3.24
N ALA A 70 -14.78 -1.00 2.41
CA ALA A 70 -14.53 -1.40 1.03
C ALA A 70 -13.88 -0.26 0.21
N ARG A 71 -14.22 1.00 0.49
CA ARG A 71 -13.61 2.19 -0.12
C ARG A 71 -12.11 2.31 0.16
N MET A 72 -11.62 1.68 1.23
CA MET A 72 -10.20 1.65 1.60
C MET A 72 -9.42 0.54 0.88
N LEU A 73 -10.05 -0.27 0.02
CA LEU A 73 -9.40 -1.40 -0.65
C LEU A 73 -9.11 -1.07 -2.13
N ILE A 74 -7.91 -1.45 -2.58
CA ILE A 74 -7.53 -1.54 -4.00
C ILE A 74 -7.18 -3.00 -4.29
N VAL A 75 -7.92 -3.63 -5.19
CA VAL A 75 -7.83 -5.10 -5.38
C VAL A 75 -7.61 -5.48 -6.84
N GLY A 76 -6.72 -6.44 -7.09
CA GLY A 76 -6.54 -7.04 -8.41
C GLY A 76 -7.56 -8.14 -8.71
N PHE A 77 -7.83 -8.39 -9.99
CA PHE A 77 -8.82 -9.37 -10.44
C PHE A 77 -8.37 -10.06 -11.73
N ARG A 78 -9.05 -11.15 -12.13
CA ARG A 78 -8.83 -11.85 -13.39
C ARG A 78 -9.87 -11.44 -14.43
N GLY A 79 -9.47 -11.43 -15.69
CA GLY A 79 -10.32 -11.09 -16.82
C GLY A 79 -9.87 -9.81 -17.51
N ASP A 80 -9.80 -9.88 -18.83
CA ASP A 80 -9.63 -8.73 -19.74
C ASP A 80 -10.98 -8.19 -20.23
N GLN A 81 -12.06 -8.89 -19.89
CA GLN A 81 -13.45 -8.46 -19.98
C GLN A 81 -14.17 -8.90 -18.72
N VAL A 82 -15.21 -8.16 -18.35
CA VAL A 82 -16.06 -8.48 -17.19
C VAL A 82 -17.53 -8.31 -17.56
N GLY A 83 -18.38 -9.17 -17.00
CA GLY A 83 -19.82 -9.11 -17.09
C GLY A 83 -20.49 -8.98 -15.72
N PRO A 84 -21.81 -8.73 -15.67
CA PRO A 84 -22.52 -8.41 -14.42
C PRO A 84 -22.42 -9.46 -13.31
N ASN A 85 -22.13 -10.72 -13.64
CA ASN A 85 -22.04 -11.82 -12.69
C ASN A 85 -20.63 -11.99 -12.08
N ASP A 86 -19.61 -11.34 -12.65
CA ASP A 86 -18.25 -11.43 -12.12
C ASP A 86 -18.18 -10.80 -10.73
N TRP A 87 -17.43 -11.44 -9.83
CA TRP A 87 -17.33 -11.00 -8.44
C TRP A 87 -16.84 -9.54 -8.33
N ILE A 88 -15.95 -9.12 -9.23
CA ILE A 88 -15.38 -7.76 -9.21
C ILE A 88 -16.45 -6.72 -9.50
N MET A 89 -17.42 -7.03 -10.38
CA MET A 89 -18.53 -6.13 -10.68
C MET A 89 -19.42 -5.94 -9.47
N ARG A 90 -19.74 -7.02 -8.73
CA ARG A 90 -20.50 -6.96 -7.47
C ARG A 90 -19.73 -6.24 -6.36
N ALA A 91 -18.42 -6.47 -6.24
CA ALA A 91 -17.57 -5.77 -5.28
C ALA A 91 -17.59 -4.25 -5.51
N ILE A 92 -17.58 -3.83 -6.78
CA ILE A 92 -17.66 -2.42 -7.17
C ILE A 92 -19.06 -1.85 -6.92
N SER A 93 -20.11 -2.46 -7.47
CA SER A 93 -21.46 -1.87 -7.50
C SER A 93 -22.21 -1.99 -6.18
N GLU A 94 -22.05 -3.11 -5.47
CA GLU A 94 -22.83 -3.42 -4.26
C GLU A 94 -22.04 -3.14 -2.99
N GLN A 95 -20.78 -3.58 -2.94
CA GLN A 95 -19.94 -3.46 -1.73
C GLN A 95 -19.24 -2.11 -1.61
N GLY A 96 -19.09 -1.36 -2.72
CA GLY A 96 -18.45 -0.05 -2.74
C GLY A 96 -16.92 -0.12 -2.73
N LEU A 97 -16.34 -1.10 -3.44
CA LEU A 97 -14.89 -1.25 -3.58
C LEU A 97 -14.24 0.07 -4.03
N GLY A 98 -13.17 0.47 -3.35
CA GLY A 98 -12.49 1.74 -3.59
C GLY A 98 -11.75 1.81 -4.91
N GLY A 99 -11.06 0.73 -5.28
CA GLY A 99 -10.33 0.68 -6.52
C GLY A 99 -9.90 -0.71 -6.97
N VAL A 100 -9.34 -0.73 -8.17
CA VAL A 100 -8.72 -1.89 -8.79
C VAL A 100 -7.28 -1.60 -9.21
N ILE A 101 -6.44 -2.62 -9.23
CA ILE A 101 -5.10 -2.59 -9.81
C ILE A 101 -5.02 -3.55 -11.00
N LEU A 102 -4.54 -3.04 -12.13
CA LEU A 102 -4.46 -3.78 -13.39
C LEU A 102 -3.07 -4.38 -13.61
N PHE A 103 -3.04 -5.58 -14.16
CA PHE A 103 -1.81 -6.27 -14.55
C PHE A 103 -1.89 -6.76 -16.00
N ASP A 104 -0.73 -6.91 -16.64
CA ASP A 104 -0.59 -7.51 -17.95
C ASP A 104 -0.52 -9.03 -17.89
N ARG A 105 0.08 -9.58 -16.82
CA ARG A 105 0.29 -11.02 -16.66
C ARG A 105 -0.29 -11.56 -15.37
N ASP A 106 -0.78 -12.78 -15.45
CA ASP A 106 -1.24 -13.58 -14.33
C ASP A 106 -0.07 -14.41 -13.78
N GLN A 107 0.23 -14.28 -12.48
CA GLN A 107 1.40 -14.94 -11.90
C GLN A 107 1.26 -16.48 -11.83
N GLU A 108 0.04 -17.00 -11.71
CA GLU A 108 -0.22 -18.43 -11.57
C GLU A 108 -0.21 -19.15 -12.92
N SER A 109 -0.96 -18.60 -13.90
CA SER A 109 -1.11 -19.20 -15.23
C SER A 109 -0.05 -18.74 -16.24
N GLY A 110 0.62 -17.60 -16.00
CA GLY A 110 1.56 -16.98 -16.93
C GLY A 110 0.91 -16.31 -18.15
N GLY A 111 -0.42 -16.42 -18.29
CA GLY A 111 -1.21 -15.82 -19.35
C GLY A 111 -1.46 -14.32 -19.16
N SER A 112 -2.30 -13.77 -20.03
CA SER A 112 -2.77 -12.39 -19.87
C SER A 112 -3.67 -12.26 -18.64
N ARG A 113 -3.58 -11.11 -17.96
CA ARG A 113 -4.48 -10.74 -16.87
C ARG A 113 -5.55 -9.77 -17.36
N ASN A 114 -5.27 -8.46 -17.35
CA ASN A 114 -6.25 -7.42 -17.69
C ASN A 114 -5.87 -6.63 -18.95
N ILE A 115 -4.61 -6.65 -19.38
CA ILE A 115 -4.04 -5.73 -20.38
C ILE A 115 -3.61 -6.48 -21.64
N ASN A 116 -4.42 -6.37 -22.71
CA ASN A 116 -4.13 -6.96 -24.02
C ASN A 116 -3.94 -5.92 -25.13
N SER A 117 -4.75 -4.87 -25.18
CA SER A 117 -4.62 -3.77 -26.14
C SER A 117 -5.18 -2.46 -25.59
N PRO A 118 -4.80 -1.28 -26.13
CA PRO A 118 -5.36 -0.01 -25.69
C PRO A 118 -6.90 0.00 -25.74
N GLN A 119 -7.50 -0.46 -26.84
CA GLN A 119 -8.95 -0.46 -27.02
C GLN A 119 -9.64 -1.40 -26.03
N GLN A 120 -9.08 -2.59 -25.79
CA GLN A 120 -9.65 -3.54 -24.84
C GLN A 120 -9.59 -3.00 -23.41
N VAL A 121 -8.45 -2.43 -23.00
CA VAL A 121 -8.30 -1.90 -21.63
C VAL A 121 -9.20 -0.70 -21.40
N THR A 122 -9.35 0.20 -22.38
CA THR A 122 -10.32 1.29 -22.31
C THR A 122 -11.73 0.76 -22.06
N ALA A 123 -12.19 -0.21 -22.85
CA ALA A 123 -13.53 -0.80 -22.71
C ALA A 123 -13.74 -1.50 -21.36
N LEU A 124 -12.71 -2.21 -20.86
CA LEU A 124 -12.73 -2.82 -19.53
C LEU A 124 -12.89 -1.74 -18.43
N ILE A 125 -12.11 -0.67 -18.50
CA ILE A 125 -12.14 0.42 -17.51
C ILE A 125 -13.48 1.16 -17.55
N GLU A 126 -14.04 1.40 -18.74
CA GLU A 126 -15.38 1.99 -18.91
C GLU A 126 -16.45 1.13 -18.23
N THR A 127 -16.45 -0.18 -18.51
CA THR A 127 -17.40 -1.13 -17.89
C THR A 127 -17.33 -1.11 -16.36
N LEU A 128 -16.12 -1.12 -15.79
CA LEU A 128 -15.92 -1.05 -14.33
C LEU A 128 -16.42 0.28 -13.73
N ARG A 129 -16.18 1.40 -14.43
CA ARG A 129 -16.57 2.74 -13.98
C ARG A 129 -18.06 3.04 -14.08
N GLU A 130 -18.75 2.41 -15.03
CA GLU A 130 -20.20 2.49 -15.18
C GLU A 130 -20.92 1.77 -14.03
N ALA A 131 -20.35 0.66 -13.54
CA ALA A 131 -20.88 -0.07 -12.39
C ALA A 131 -20.61 0.62 -11.05
N ALA A 132 -19.63 1.52 -10.98
CA ALA A 132 -19.21 2.15 -9.74
C ALA A 132 -20.17 3.28 -9.31
N PRO A 133 -20.74 3.23 -8.10
CA PRO A 133 -21.59 4.31 -7.59
C PRO A 133 -20.78 5.59 -7.29
N GLU A 134 -19.49 5.43 -7.00
CA GLU A 134 -18.56 6.51 -6.68
C GLU A 134 -17.37 6.51 -7.66
N THR A 135 -16.52 7.53 -7.57
CA THR A 135 -15.28 7.57 -8.37
C THR A 135 -14.39 6.36 -8.07
N LEU A 136 -14.37 5.38 -8.99
CA LEU A 136 -13.51 4.20 -8.91
C LEU A 136 -12.05 4.57 -9.18
N ILE A 137 -11.16 4.15 -8.28
CA ILE A 137 -9.72 4.24 -8.50
C ILE A 137 -9.31 3.09 -9.41
N VAL A 138 -8.70 3.41 -10.55
CA VAL A 138 -8.17 2.45 -11.49
C VAL A 138 -6.67 2.68 -11.57
N SER A 139 -5.92 1.70 -11.08
CA SER A 139 -4.49 1.83 -10.82
C SER A 139 -3.62 0.83 -11.59
N VAL A 140 -2.34 1.17 -11.74
CA VAL A 140 -1.34 0.33 -12.42
C VAL A 140 0.07 0.68 -11.91
N ASP A 141 1.03 -0.24 -12.09
CA ASP A 141 2.46 0.04 -11.97
C ASP A 141 3.08 0.32 -13.36
N GLN A 142 2.94 1.57 -13.83
CA GLN A 142 3.57 2.03 -15.06
C GLN A 142 4.74 2.98 -14.70
N GLU A 143 5.85 2.41 -14.23
CA GLU A 143 7.05 3.16 -13.85
C GLU A 143 7.93 3.53 -15.06
N GLY A 144 7.88 2.69 -16.09
CA GLY A 144 8.74 2.75 -17.25
C GLY A 144 9.83 1.66 -17.23
N GLY A 145 10.51 1.47 -18.36
CA GLY A 145 11.57 0.46 -18.47
C GLY A 145 11.05 -0.95 -18.21
N ARG A 146 11.66 -1.66 -17.24
CA ARG A 146 11.32 -3.06 -16.92
C ARG A 146 10.01 -3.21 -16.13
N ILE A 147 9.58 -2.16 -15.42
CA ILE A 147 8.32 -2.15 -14.67
C ILE A 147 7.30 -1.30 -15.43
N ALA A 148 6.84 -1.87 -16.54
CA ALA A 148 5.83 -1.28 -17.40
C ALA A 148 4.83 -2.37 -17.78
N ARG A 149 3.60 -2.28 -17.26
CA ARG A 149 2.50 -3.20 -17.62
C ARG A 149 1.96 -2.88 -19.03
N LEU A 150 1.96 -1.60 -19.39
CA LEU A 150 1.65 -1.11 -20.73
C LEU A 150 2.94 -1.05 -21.54
N GLY A 151 3.08 -1.95 -22.51
CA GLY A 151 4.26 -2.04 -23.35
C GLY A 151 3.97 -2.50 -24.78
N PRO A 152 5.01 -2.59 -25.63
CA PRO A 152 4.84 -2.91 -27.04
C PRO A 152 4.13 -4.24 -27.31
N SER A 153 4.28 -5.23 -26.42
CA SER A 153 3.62 -6.54 -26.55
C SER A 153 2.10 -6.47 -26.44
N ASN A 154 1.55 -5.43 -25.82
CA ASN A 154 0.11 -5.16 -25.75
C ASN A 154 -0.27 -3.87 -26.49
N GLY A 155 0.54 -3.43 -27.47
CA GLY A 155 0.19 -2.33 -28.37
C GLY A 155 0.43 -0.92 -27.82
N PHE A 156 1.16 -0.77 -26.71
CA PHE A 156 1.51 0.52 -26.13
C PHE A 156 2.95 0.93 -26.46
N PRO A 157 3.31 2.22 -26.35
CA PRO A 157 4.68 2.68 -26.57
C PRO A 157 5.70 2.04 -25.63
N ALA A 158 6.93 1.84 -26.12
CA ALA A 158 8.06 1.52 -25.25
C ALA A 158 8.40 2.74 -24.38
N THR A 159 8.83 2.49 -23.15
CA THR A 159 9.18 3.54 -22.18
C THR A 159 10.60 3.33 -21.69
N ARG A 160 11.32 4.44 -21.45
CA ARG A 160 12.63 4.43 -20.81
C ARG A 160 12.47 4.21 -19.30
N SER A 161 13.49 3.65 -18.66
CA SER A 161 13.53 3.46 -17.22
C SER A 161 13.76 4.78 -16.48
N GLN A 162 13.45 4.81 -15.18
CA GLN A 162 13.74 5.98 -14.35
C GLN A 162 15.25 6.24 -14.25
N ALA A 163 16.10 5.20 -14.16
CA ALA A 163 17.55 5.38 -14.14
C ALA A 163 18.07 6.02 -15.44
N GLU A 164 17.55 5.63 -16.61
CA GLU A 164 17.91 6.24 -17.89
C GLU A 164 17.52 7.72 -17.98
N ILE A 165 16.41 8.10 -17.36
CA ILE A 165 15.92 9.48 -17.33
C ILE A 165 16.71 10.31 -16.32
N GLY A 166 16.98 9.77 -15.13
CA GLY A 166 17.74 10.45 -14.09
C GLY A 166 19.19 10.68 -14.49
N ALA A 167 19.81 9.75 -15.22
CA ALA A 167 21.17 9.90 -15.75
C ALA A 167 21.36 11.09 -16.71
N LEU A 168 20.27 11.62 -17.27
CA LEU A 168 20.32 12.80 -18.14
C LEU A 168 20.28 14.12 -17.36
N ASP A 169 19.88 14.07 -16.09
CA ASP A 169 19.75 15.21 -15.17
C ASP A 169 19.12 16.46 -15.83
N SER A 170 17.99 16.24 -16.53
CA SER A 170 17.33 17.27 -17.31
C SER A 170 15.83 17.32 -17.01
N PRO A 171 15.35 18.34 -16.27
CA PRO A 171 13.93 18.49 -15.97
C PRO A 171 13.04 18.54 -17.22
N ALA A 172 13.54 19.12 -18.32
CA ALA A 172 12.79 19.17 -19.58
C ALA A 172 12.61 17.77 -20.19
N VAL A 173 13.63 16.92 -20.13
CA VAL A 173 13.54 15.53 -20.62
C VAL A 173 12.63 14.72 -19.72
N THR A 174 12.76 14.83 -18.39
CA THR A 174 11.87 14.12 -17.47
C THR A 174 10.41 14.52 -17.67
N ARG A 175 10.13 15.83 -17.83
CA ARG A 175 8.77 16.32 -18.10
C ARG A 175 8.19 15.74 -19.40
N GLY A 176 8.99 15.70 -20.47
CA GLY A 176 8.57 15.12 -21.75
C GLY A 176 8.22 13.64 -21.61
N TRP A 177 9.14 12.85 -21.06
CA TRP A 177 8.94 11.42 -20.79
C TRP A 177 7.71 11.15 -19.92
N ALA A 178 7.56 11.88 -18.81
CA ALA A 178 6.44 11.69 -17.90
C ALA A 178 5.11 12.09 -18.53
N ARG A 179 5.07 13.16 -19.33
CA ARG A 179 3.85 13.60 -20.05
C ARG A 179 3.37 12.51 -21.01
N ASP A 180 4.28 11.91 -21.77
CA ASP A 180 3.91 10.90 -22.77
C ASP A 180 3.33 9.63 -22.08
N MET A 181 3.91 9.23 -20.93
CA MET A 181 3.34 8.15 -20.11
C MET A 181 2.00 8.53 -19.48
N ALA A 182 1.88 9.74 -18.91
CA ALA A 182 0.66 10.23 -18.29
C ALA A 182 -0.51 10.30 -19.30
N GLN A 183 -0.24 10.76 -20.53
CA GLN A 183 -1.21 10.77 -21.61
C GLN A 183 -1.68 9.37 -21.99
N THR A 184 -0.75 8.41 -22.06
CA THR A 184 -1.08 7.00 -22.33
C THR A 184 -2.07 6.46 -21.29
N LEU A 185 -1.81 6.72 -20.00
CA LEU A 185 -2.69 6.29 -18.91
C LEU A 185 -4.06 6.98 -18.93
N ALA A 186 -4.06 8.30 -19.13
CA ALA A 186 -5.29 9.08 -19.20
C ALA A 186 -6.20 8.64 -20.35
N GLN A 187 -5.63 8.31 -21.51
CA GLN A 187 -6.38 7.86 -22.71
C GLN A 187 -7.13 6.55 -22.49
N ILE A 188 -6.57 5.62 -21.70
CA ILE A 188 -7.26 4.37 -21.36
C ILE A 188 -8.11 4.49 -20.10
N GLY A 189 -8.08 5.64 -19.43
CA GLY A 189 -8.85 5.88 -18.23
C GLY A 189 -8.21 5.38 -16.93
N VAL A 190 -6.91 5.10 -16.88
CA VAL A 190 -6.21 4.94 -15.59
C VAL A 190 -6.16 6.29 -14.88
N ASN A 191 -6.45 6.34 -13.58
CA ASN A 191 -6.46 7.59 -12.80
C ASN A 191 -5.53 7.59 -11.57
N LEU A 192 -4.85 6.47 -11.31
CA LEU A 192 -3.76 6.37 -10.34
C LEU A 192 -2.61 5.57 -10.96
N ASN A 193 -1.39 6.08 -10.88
CA ASN A 193 -0.20 5.31 -11.18
C ASN A 193 0.61 5.16 -9.90
N PHE A 194 1.02 3.94 -9.56
CA PHE A 194 1.96 3.70 -8.48
C PHE A 194 3.39 3.99 -8.96
N ALA A 195 3.64 5.25 -9.27
CA ALA A 195 4.94 5.84 -9.63
C ALA A 195 4.86 7.35 -9.32
N PRO A 196 5.98 8.07 -9.19
CA PRO A 196 7.37 7.64 -9.40
C PRO A 196 7.97 6.82 -8.24
N VAL A 197 9.03 6.08 -8.54
CA VAL A 197 9.90 5.49 -7.51
C VAL A 197 10.87 6.57 -7.06
N VAL A 198 10.86 6.88 -5.77
CA VAL A 198 11.72 7.89 -5.15
C VAL A 198 12.76 7.28 -4.21
N ASP A 199 12.92 5.96 -4.25
CA ASP A 199 14.04 5.28 -3.62
C ASP A 199 15.37 5.72 -4.25
N LEU A 200 16.43 5.73 -3.45
CA LEU A 200 17.77 6.07 -3.92
C LEU A 200 18.51 4.82 -4.42
N ALA A 201 19.22 4.92 -5.53
CA ALA A 201 20.08 3.85 -6.05
C ALA A 201 21.41 3.69 -5.26
N VAL A 202 21.37 3.77 -3.94
CA VAL A 202 22.55 3.75 -3.05
C VAL A 202 23.21 2.38 -2.93
N ASN A 203 22.45 1.30 -3.12
CA ASN A 203 22.99 -0.05 -3.25
C ASN A 203 22.84 -0.54 -4.70
N PRO A 204 23.91 -0.53 -5.52
CA PRO A 204 23.86 -1.02 -6.90
C PRO A 204 23.48 -2.51 -7.02
N ALA A 205 23.66 -3.29 -5.95
CA ALA A 205 23.29 -4.69 -5.92
C ALA A 205 21.81 -4.92 -5.54
N ASN A 206 21.07 -3.88 -5.16
CA ASN A 206 19.67 -3.98 -4.76
C ASN A 206 18.83 -4.65 -5.88
N PRO A 207 18.25 -5.84 -5.63
CA PRO A 207 17.55 -6.60 -6.65
C PRO A 207 16.15 -6.05 -6.96
N ALA A 208 15.56 -5.27 -6.05
CA ALA A 208 14.22 -4.71 -6.19
C ALA A 208 14.22 -3.35 -6.90
N ILE A 209 15.28 -2.54 -6.74
CA ILE A 209 15.33 -1.15 -7.23
C ILE A 209 16.42 -0.95 -8.28
N ALA A 210 17.69 -0.96 -7.87
CA ALA A 210 18.81 -0.55 -8.72
C ALA A 210 19.03 -1.51 -9.91
N ARG A 211 19.00 -2.83 -9.69
CA ARG A 211 19.19 -3.83 -10.75
C ARG A 211 18.08 -3.85 -11.80
N LEU A 212 16.93 -3.25 -11.50
CA LEU A 212 15.79 -3.15 -12.40
C LEU A 212 15.67 -1.75 -13.02
N ASP A 213 16.66 -0.88 -12.80
CA ASP A 213 16.73 0.49 -13.31
C ASP A 213 15.54 1.37 -12.86
N ARG A 214 14.97 1.09 -11.68
CA ARG A 214 13.75 1.73 -11.17
C ARG A 214 13.97 3.07 -10.47
N ALA A 215 15.17 3.34 -9.95
CA ALA A 215 15.48 4.60 -9.27
C ALA A 215 16.13 5.60 -10.23
N PHE A 216 15.75 6.88 -10.14
CA PHE A 216 16.36 7.93 -10.97
C PHE A 216 17.86 8.12 -10.70
N SER A 217 18.27 8.09 -9.42
CA SER A 217 19.65 8.35 -9.03
C SER A 217 19.93 7.83 -7.61
N ALA A 218 21.20 7.79 -7.23
CA ALA A 218 21.62 7.69 -5.83
C ALA A 218 21.60 9.06 -5.12
N ASP A 219 21.55 10.16 -5.89
CA ASP A 219 21.48 11.54 -5.39
C ASP A 219 20.02 11.95 -5.10
N PRO A 220 19.67 12.30 -3.85
CA PRO A 220 18.33 12.74 -3.49
C PRO A 220 17.81 13.95 -4.29
N ASP A 221 18.67 14.90 -4.67
CA ASP A 221 18.24 16.12 -5.36
C ASP A 221 17.85 15.83 -6.82
N VAL A 222 18.56 14.92 -7.48
CA VAL A 222 18.18 14.42 -8.81
C VAL A 222 16.85 13.68 -8.74
N VAL A 223 16.66 12.81 -7.74
CA VAL A 223 15.41 12.08 -7.54
C VAL A 223 14.23 13.05 -7.32
N VAL A 224 14.39 14.06 -6.46
CA VAL A 224 13.34 15.06 -6.20
C VAL A 224 13.02 15.88 -7.44
N SER A 225 14.04 16.31 -8.18
CA SER A 225 13.88 17.07 -9.43
C SER A 225 13.07 16.27 -10.44
N CYS A 226 13.45 15.02 -10.70
CA CYS A 226 12.76 14.14 -11.63
C CYS A 226 11.33 13.82 -11.16
N ALA A 227 11.16 13.41 -9.90
CA ALA A 227 9.86 13.07 -9.34
C ALA A 227 8.88 14.25 -9.40
N THR A 228 9.35 15.48 -9.14
CA THR A 228 8.52 16.68 -9.27
C THR A 228 7.99 16.84 -10.70
N GLN A 229 8.85 16.71 -11.71
CA GLN A 229 8.40 16.81 -13.11
C GLN A 229 7.44 15.68 -13.49
N THR A 230 7.66 14.48 -12.95
CA THR A 230 6.77 13.34 -13.16
C THR A 230 5.40 13.59 -12.57
N ILE A 231 5.33 13.97 -11.29
CA ILE A 231 4.07 14.19 -10.59
C ILE A 231 3.28 15.33 -11.24
N ASP A 232 3.93 16.44 -11.60
CA ASP A 232 3.27 17.55 -12.27
C ASP A 232 2.68 17.16 -13.64
N ALA A 233 3.42 16.37 -14.43
CA ALA A 233 2.94 15.89 -15.72
C ALA A 233 1.74 14.95 -15.59
N TYR A 234 1.76 14.07 -14.59
CA TYR A 234 0.64 13.17 -14.29
C TYR A 234 -0.59 13.92 -13.81
N ARG A 235 -0.43 14.85 -12.87
CA ARG A 235 -1.50 15.75 -12.41
C ARG A 235 -2.14 16.52 -13.56
N ALA A 236 -1.34 17.05 -14.48
CA ALA A 236 -1.82 17.78 -15.65
C ALA A 236 -2.65 16.91 -16.61
N ALA A 237 -2.42 15.59 -16.63
CA ALA A 237 -3.22 14.62 -17.40
C ALA A 237 -4.42 14.06 -16.62
N GLY A 238 -4.65 14.51 -15.38
CA GLY A 238 -5.72 13.99 -14.52
C GLY A 238 -5.41 12.63 -13.88
N VAL A 239 -4.14 12.21 -13.87
CA VAL A 239 -3.68 10.96 -13.24
C VAL A 239 -2.96 11.30 -11.94
N ARG A 240 -3.32 10.63 -10.84
CA ARG A 240 -2.61 10.78 -9.55
C ARG A 240 -1.43 9.84 -9.45
N THR A 241 -0.52 10.15 -8.55
CA THR A 241 0.73 9.41 -8.34
C THR A 241 0.84 8.81 -6.95
N SER A 242 1.80 7.91 -6.77
CA SER A 242 2.21 7.42 -5.46
C SER A 242 3.71 7.38 -5.37
N ILE A 243 4.28 8.20 -4.49
CA ILE A 243 5.72 8.16 -4.24
C ILE A 243 6.05 6.92 -3.40
N LYS A 244 7.04 6.14 -3.85
CA LYS A 244 7.33 4.83 -3.28
C LYS A 244 8.83 4.48 -3.28
N HIS A 245 9.32 3.62 -2.38
CA HIS A 245 8.57 2.89 -1.37
C HIS A 245 8.99 3.35 0.04
N PHE A 246 8.13 4.08 0.73
CA PHE A 246 8.45 4.71 2.00
C PHE A 246 8.80 3.67 3.08
N PRO A 247 9.82 3.89 3.94
CA PRO A 247 10.70 5.06 4.06
C PRO A 247 12.02 4.96 3.29
N GLY A 248 12.01 4.33 2.12
CA GLY A 248 13.17 4.13 1.26
C GLY A 248 13.68 2.69 1.29
N LEU A 249 13.55 2.01 0.15
CA LEU A 249 13.98 0.62 -0.07
C LEU A 249 15.37 0.53 -0.75
N GLY A 250 16.00 1.68 -1.01
CA GLY A 250 17.20 1.82 -1.85
C GLY A 250 18.41 1.03 -1.38
N SER A 251 18.61 0.92 -0.07
CA SER A 251 19.74 0.19 0.54
C SER A 251 19.51 -1.32 0.73
N ALA A 252 18.33 -1.84 0.37
CA ALA A 252 17.99 -3.25 0.55
C ALA A 252 18.91 -4.19 -0.27
N SER A 253 19.22 -5.36 0.30
CA SER A 253 19.93 -6.44 -0.38
C SER A 253 19.02 -7.56 -0.89
N GLY A 254 17.72 -7.45 -0.67
CA GLY A 254 16.69 -8.42 -1.06
C GLY A 254 15.48 -7.75 -1.66
N ASN A 255 14.49 -8.54 -2.07
CA ASN A 255 13.21 -8.05 -2.60
C ASN A 255 12.04 -8.49 -1.71
N THR A 256 11.32 -7.52 -1.15
CA THR A 256 10.18 -7.74 -0.24
C THR A 256 9.04 -8.55 -0.87
N ASP A 257 8.92 -8.55 -2.20
CA ASP A 257 7.94 -9.37 -2.91
C ASP A 257 8.15 -10.87 -2.69
N PHE A 258 9.41 -11.28 -2.53
CA PHE A 258 9.83 -12.69 -2.56
C PHE A 258 10.44 -13.21 -1.26
N GLU A 259 10.85 -12.32 -0.36
CA GLU A 259 11.45 -12.70 0.92
C GLU A 259 11.24 -11.63 2.00
N ALA A 260 11.43 -12.02 3.26
CA ALA A 260 11.55 -11.04 4.35
C ALA A 260 12.90 -10.33 4.25
N VAL A 261 12.88 -9.00 4.14
CA VAL A 261 14.08 -8.17 4.00
C VAL A 261 14.31 -7.38 5.29
N ASP A 262 15.52 -7.45 5.84
CA ASP A 262 15.94 -6.64 7.00
C ASP A 262 17.03 -5.65 6.55
N VAL A 263 16.72 -4.35 6.61
CA VAL A 263 17.63 -3.26 6.24
C VAL A 263 18.18 -2.55 7.47
N THR A 264 18.05 -3.12 8.67
CA THR A 264 18.50 -2.52 9.93
C THR A 264 19.94 -2.06 9.86
N GLY A 265 20.83 -2.80 9.20
CA GLY A 265 22.25 -2.44 9.09
C GLY A 265 22.61 -1.51 7.93
N THR A 266 21.79 -1.47 6.87
CA THR A 266 22.12 -0.77 5.62
C THR A 266 21.36 0.53 5.44
N TRP A 267 20.16 0.64 6.02
CA TRP A 267 19.31 1.80 5.88
C TRP A 267 19.88 3.04 6.57
N THR A 268 19.76 4.18 5.90
CA THR A 268 20.16 5.48 6.45
C THR A 268 19.07 6.52 6.27
N ARG A 269 19.12 7.57 7.09
CA ARG A 269 18.10 8.63 7.09
C ARG A 269 18.00 9.38 5.76
N THR A 270 19.07 9.41 4.97
CA THR A 270 19.11 10.03 3.63
C THR A 270 18.07 9.43 2.68
N GLU A 271 17.69 8.17 2.85
CA GLU A 271 16.66 7.52 2.02
C GLU A 271 15.26 8.13 2.19
N ILE A 272 15.01 8.87 3.27
CA ILE A 272 13.76 9.61 3.48
C ILE A 272 13.77 10.99 2.80
N GLU A 273 14.94 11.54 2.46
CA GLU A 273 15.05 12.91 1.97
C GLU A 273 14.16 13.19 0.75
N PRO A 274 14.04 12.31 -0.26
CA PRO A 274 13.12 12.56 -1.38
C PRO A 274 11.66 12.70 -0.92
N PHE A 275 11.19 11.80 -0.05
CA PHE A 275 9.84 11.87 0.52
C PHE A 275 9.63 13.18 1.28
N GLN A 276 10.56 13.53 2.18
CA GLN A 276 10.48 14.74 2.98
C GLN A 276 10.41 16.01 2.12
N LYS A 277 11.23 16.10 1.07
CA LYS A 277 11.26 17.25 0.15
C LYS A 277 9.96 17.34 -0.65
N LEU A 278 9.46 16.23 -1.20
CA LEU A 278 8.23 16.19 -1.99
C LEU A 278 6.97 16.46 -1.15
N ILE A 279 6.93 15.97 0.10
CA ILE A 279 5.85 16.25 1.05
C ILE A 279 5.84 17.73 1.43
N ARG A 280 6.98 18.29 1.84
CA ARG A 280 7.10 19.71 2.22
C ARG A 280 6.77 20.67 1.08
N ALA A 281 7.05 20.27 -0.16
CA ALA A 281 6.70 21.04 -1.35
C ALA A 281 5.21 20.96 -1.73
N GLY A 282 4.41 20.09 -1.11
CA GLY A 282 3.01 19.85 -1.49
C GLY A 282 2.87 19.10 -2.82
N THR A 283 3.93 18.43 -3.28
CA THR A 283 3.97 17.75 -4.57
C THR A 283 3.36 16.36 -4.50
N ALA A 284 3.54 15.61 -3.40
CA ALA A 284 3.02 14.25 -3.28
C ALA A 284 1.48 14.19 -3.35
N ASP A 285 0.93 13.22 -4.12
CA ASP A 285 -0.51 12.91 -4.12
C ASP A 285 -0.84 11.82 -3.10
N THR A 286 -0.09 10.72 -3.11
CA THR A 286 -0.18 9.61 -2.15
C THR A 286 1.22 9.08 -1.81
N VAL A 287 1.36 8.35 -0.70
CA VAL A 287 2.62 7.72 -0.27
C VAL A 287 2.39 6.22 -0.09
N MET A 288 3.17 5.39 -0.80
CA MET A 288 3.15 3.94 -0.63
C MET A 288 4.23 3.48 0.34
N VAL A 289 3.86 2.62 1.30
CA VAL A 289 4.76 2.11 2.36
C VAL A 289 5.10 0.65 2.12
N THR A 290 6.39 0.30 2.15
CA THR A 290 6.89 -1.07 1.87
C THR A 290 6.86 -1.99 3.09
N HIS A 291 7.37 -3.21 2.95
CA HIS A 291 7.27 -4.30 3.93
C HIS A 291 8.62 -4.75 4.53
N PHE A 292 9.70 -3.99 4.37
CA PHE A 292 10.97 -4.37 5.01
C PHE A 292 10.94 -4.19 6.54
N LEU A 293 11.83 -4.90 7.22
CA LEU A 293 12.13 -4.75 8.64
C LEU A 293 13.28 -3.76 8.84
N ASN A 294 13.15 -2.90 9.84
CA ASN A 294 14.25 -2.07 10.32
C ASN A 294 14.11 -1.86 11.83
N LYS A 295 14.91 -2.59 12.60
CA LYS A 295 14.83 -2.60 14.07
C LYS A 295 15.21 -1.28 14.72
N ARG A 296 15.82 -0.34 13.96
CA ARG A 296 16.09 1.02 14.43
C ARG A 296 14.86 1.93 14.30
N LEU A 297 13.89 1.57 13.47
CA LEU A 297 12.62 2.28 13.32
C LEU A 297 11.51 1.62 14.14
N ASP A 298 11.40 0.29 14.05
CA ASP A 298 10.48 -0.53 14.82
C ASP A 298 11.11 -1.92 15.04
N PRO A 299 11.34 -2.35 16.28
CA PRO A 299 11.98 -3.63 16.57
C PRO A 299 11.12 -4.85 16.22
N ASP A 300 9.79 -4.68 16.14
CA ASP A 300 8.83 -5.77 16.14
C ASP A 300 8.14 -5.97 14.80
N ARG A 301 8.03 -4.92 13.98
CA ARG A 301 7.16 -4.93 12.80
C ARG A 301 7.82 -4.40 11.52
N PRO A 302 7.39 -4.90 10.35
CA PRO A 302 7.64 -4.24 9.07
C PRO A 302 7.15 -2.80 9.06
N VAL A 303 7.81 -1.94 8.29
CA VAL A 303 7.55 -0.50 8.27
C VAL A 303 6.11 -0.11 7.90
N SER A 304 5.43 -0.88 7.05
CA SER A 304 4.00 -0.72 6.71
C SER A 304 3.02 -1.13 7.81
N LEU A 305 3.47 -1.97 8.75
CA LEU A 305 2.68 -2.44 9.90
C LEU A 305 3.03 -1.69 11.20
N SER A 306 3.91 -0.68 11.10
CA SER A 306 4.49 0.03 12.24
C SER A 306 3.83 1.39 12.44
N HIS A 307 3.24 1.60 13.63
CA HIS A 307 2.75 2.93 14.04
C HIS A 307 3.90 3.95 14.14
N ALA A 308 5.07 3.51 14.62
CA ALA A 308 6.25 4.36 14.72
C ALA A 308 6.67 4.91 13.35
N VAL A 309 6.53 4.12 12.28
CA VAL A 309 6.90 4.55 10.93
C VAL A 309 5.76 5.30 10.24
N VAL A 310 4.55 4.75 10.22
CA VAL A 310 3.44 5.32 9.44
C VAL A 310 2.83 6.52 10.14
N THR A 311 2.61 6.48 11.46
CA THR A 311 2.03 7.61 12.20
C THR A 311 3.10 8.55 12.71
N ASP A 312 4.03 8.08 13.54
CA ASP A 312 4.92 9.00 14.25
C ASP A 312 5.95 9.66 13.30
N LEU A 313 6.52 8.88 12.38
CA LEU A 313 7.48 9.38 11.41
C LEU A 313 6.80 10.04 10.18
N LEU A 314 5.98 9.33 9.41
CA LEU A 314 5.42 9.90 8.17
C LEU A 314 4.40 11.02 8.44
N ARG A 315 3.40 10.78 9.29
CA ARG A 315 2.39 11.80 9.59
C ARG A 315 2.89 12.85 10.58
N GLY A 316 3.60 12.42 11.62
CA GLY A 316 4.13 13.29 12.67
C GLY A 316 5.32 14.12 12.21
N GLU A 317 6.48 13.49 12.04
CA GLU A 317 7.73 14.20 11.73
C GLU A 317 7.74 14.82 10.32
N LEU A 318 7.26 14.10 9.31
CA LEU A 318 7.24 14.62 7.93
C LEU A 318 5.98 15.46 7.61
N GLY A 319 4.96 15.43 8.48
CA GLY A 319 3.75 16.23 8.32
C GLY A 319 2.81 15.76 7.20
N TRP A 320 2.87 14.49 6.79
CA TRP A 320 1.99 13.97 5.74
C TRP A 320 0.57 13.72 6.24
N ASP A 321 -0.39 14.50 5.76
CA ASP A 321 -1.82 14.30 6.07
C ASP A 321 -2.64 13.72 4.89
N GLY A 322 -1.97 13.42 3.77
CA GLY A 322 -2.61 12.77 2.64
C GLY A 322 -2.77 11.25 2.83
N ILE A 323 -3.14 10.58 1.73
CA ILE A 323 -3.43 9.14 1.69
C ILE A 323 -2.12 8.35 1.84
N VAL A 324 -2.13 7.41 2.79
CA VAL A 324 -1.08 6.39 2.92
C VAL A 324 -1.63 5.06 2.41
N VAL A 325 -0.93 4.47 1.45
CA VAL A 325 -1.29 3.19 0.83
C VAL A 325 -0.21 2.14 1.13
N THR A 326 -0.60 0.88 1.30
CA THR A 326 0.39 -0.20 1.42
C THR A 326 0.96 -0.56 0.07
N ASP A 327 2.17 -1.12 0.07
CA ASP A 327 2.58 -2.06 -0.98
C ASP A 327 1.70 -3.35 -0.90
N ASP A 328 1.89 -4.32 -1.80
CA ASP A 328 1.01 -5.49 -1.88
C ASP A 328 1.00 -6.32 -0.58
N MET A 329 -0.16 -6.38 0.07
CA MET A 329 -0.35 -7.14 1.31
C MET A 329 -0.16 -8.67 1.13
N GLN A 330 -0.05 -9.16 -0.10
CA GLN A 330 0.31 -10.55 -0.40
C GLN A 330 1.82 -10.80 -0.58
N ALA A 331 2.67 -9.78 -0.48
CA ALA A 331 4.12 -9.91 -0.56
C ALA A 331 4.66 -10.90 0.49
N VAL A 332 5.71 -11.66 0.14
CA VAL A 332 6.30 -12.67 1.04
C VAL A 332 6.86 -12.05 2.32
N ALA A 333 7.34 -10.80 2.27
CA ALA A 333 7.77 -10.06 3.45
C ALA A 333 6.67 -9.95 4.53
N ILE A 334 5.39 -9.97 4.13
CA ILE A 334 4.25 -10.02 5.04
C ILE A 334 3.83 -11.46 5.30
N THR A 335 3.48 -12.20 4.23
CA THR A 335 2.80 -13.51 4.35
C THR A 335 3.66 -14.61 4.96
N SER A 336 4.99 -14.46 4.98
CA SER A 336 5.90 -15.40 5.66
C SER A 336 5.81 -15.35 7.19
N ARG A 337 5.27 -14.26 7.76
CA ARG A 337 5.22 -14.03 9.21
C ARG A 337 3.83 -13.70 9.74
N TYR A 338 3.01 -13.04 8.93
CA TYR A 338 1.69 -12.55 9.34
C TYR A 338 0.61 -13.14 8.45
N GLY A 339 -0.51 -13.53 9.05
CA GLY A 339 -1.73 -13.82 8.29
C GLY A 339 -2.37 -12.52 7.76
N ARG A 340 -3.19 -12.64 6.72
CA ARG A 340 -3.92 -11.49 6.12
C ARG A 340 -4.62 -10.64 7.18
N ASP A 341 -5.36 -11.29 8.08
CA ASP A 341 -6.14 -10.63 9.11
C ASP A 341 -5.28 -9.81 10.08
N GLU A 342 -4.16 -10.38 10.52
CA GLU A 342 -3.23 -9.72 11.44
C GLU A 342 -2.50 -8.56 10.75
N ALA A 343 -2.03 -8.78 9.52
CA ALA A 343 -1.39 -7.73 8.73
C ALA A 343 -2.35 -6.58 8.45
N THR A 344 -3.61 -6.87 8.13
CA THR A 344 -4.69 -5.88 7.97
C THR A 344 -4.88 -5.07 9.25
N GLN A 345 -4.94 -5.74 10.40
CA GLN A 345 -5.09 -5.07 11.70
C GLN A 345 -3.93 -4.10 11.94
N TYR A 346 -2.68 -4.57 11.80
CA TYR A 346 -1.52 -3.75 12.10
C TYR A 346 -1.33 -2.60 11.10
N ALA A 347 -1.60 -2.81 9.80
CA ALA A 347 -1.55 -1.74 8.81
C ALA A 347 -2.54 -0.62 9.16
N LEU A 348 -3.79 -0.99 9.47
CA LEU A 348 -4.78 0.00 9.88
C LEU A 348 -4.37 0.70 11.19
N GLN A 349 -3.98 -0.05 12.23
CA GLN A 349 -3.50 0.52 13.49
C GLN A 349 -2.26 1.42 13.31
N ALA A 350 -1.41 1.14 12.32
CA ALA A 350 -0.26 1.97 11.99
C ALA A 350 -0.67 3.32 11.38
N GLY A 351 -1.88 3.45 10.84
CA GLY A 351 -2.41 4.68 10.25
C GLY A 351 -2.47 4.68 8.73
N VAL A 352 -2.41 3.50 8.09
CA VAL A 352 -2.66 3.33 6.65
C VAL A 352 -4.12 3.65 6.31
N ASP A 353 -4.34 4.33 5.18
CA ASP A 353 -5.68 4.66 4.68
C ASP A 353 -6.19 3.69 3.61
N GLN A 354 -5.30 3.12 2.79
CA GLN A 354 -5.68 2.17 1.74
C GLN A 354 -4.81 0.90 1.76
N LEU A 355 -5.46 -0.25 1.63
CA LEU A 355 -4.82 -1.56 1.54
C LEU A 355 -4.82 -2.03 0.08
N VAL A 356 -3.63 -2.34 -0.44
CA VAL A 356 -3.48 -2.94 -1.77
C VAL A 356 -3.39 -4.45 -1.61
N ILE A 357 -4.26 -5.15 -2.33
CA ILE A 357 -4.26 -6.61 -2.43
C ILE A 357 -4.23 -6.95 -3.92
N CYS A 358 -3.03 -7.17 -4.47
CA CYS A 358 -2.88 -7.40 -5.91
C CYS A 358 -3.59 -8.68 -6.39
N ASN A 359 -3.90 -9.59 -5.46
CA ASN A 359 -4.64 -10.83 -5.71
C ASN A 359 -3.95 -11.71 -6.78
N GLN A 360 -2.61 -11.70 -6.77
CA GLN A 360 -1.76 -12.36 -7.76
C GLN A 360 -1.12 -13.62 -7.19
N ALA A 361 -0.48 -13.52 -6.02
CA ALA A 361 0.23 -14.64 -5.40
C ALA A 361 -0.74 -15.75 -4.95
N VAL A 362 -1.89 -15.35 -4.41
CA VAL A 362 -3.02 -16.23 -4.08
C VAL A 362 -4.29 -15.54 -4.56
N TYR A 363 -4.93 -16.10 -5.59
CA TYR A 363 -6.17 -15.54 -6.13
C TYR A 363 -7.37 -15.98 -5.30
N ASP A 364 -8.16 -15.02 -4.83
CA ASP A 364 -9.39 -15.22 -4.07
C ASP A 364 -10.46 -14.20 -4.51
N GLU A 365 -11.61 -14.70 -4.95
CA GLU A 365 -12.75 -13.88 -5.40
C GLU A 365 -13.56 -13.32 -4.22
N ALA A 366 -13.43 -13.91 -3.03
CA ALA A 366 -14.08 -13.46 -1.81
C ALA A 366 -13.20 -12.48 -0.99
N VAL A 367 -12.05 -12.07 -1.52
CA VAL A 367 -11.05 -11.28 -0.78
C VAL A 367 -11.59 -9.95 -0.25
N VAL A 368 -12.47 -9.29 -1.02
CA VAL A 368 -13.10 -8.03 -0.59
C VAL A 368 -14.04 -8.27 0.58
N GLU A 369 -14.98 -9.22 0.44
CA GLU A 369 -15.97 -9.55 1.45
C GLU A 369 -15.29 -10.00 2.76
N GLN A 370 -14.32 -10.90 2.67
CA GLN A 370 -13.59 -11.41 3.83
C GLN A 370 -12.80 -10.30 4.54
N THR A 371 -12.17 -9.38 3.79
CA THR A 371 -11.43 -8.26 4.38
C THR A 371 -12.40 -7.27 5.05
N VAL A 372 -13.53 -6.97 4.40
CA VAL A 372 -14.57 -6.08 4.96
C VAL A 372 -15.15 -6.67 6.25
N ASP A 373 -15.53 -7.95 6.25
CA ASP A 373 -16.04 -8.66 7.43
C ASP A 373 -15.05 -8.61 8.58
N LYS A 374 -13.77 -8.83 8.26
CA LYS A 374 -12.74 -8.86 9.28
C LYS A 374 -12.53 -7.48 9.90
N VAL A 375 -12.39 -6.42 9.09
CA VAL A 375 -12.23 -5.06 9.61
C VAL A 375 -13.48 -4.61 10.37
N LEU A 376 -14.67 -4.97 9.90
CA LEU A 376 -15.91 -4.70 10.63
C LEU A 376 -15.92 -5.38 12.02
N SER A 377 -15.46 -6.62 12.11
CA SER A 377 -15.27 -7.33 13.39
C SER A 377 -14.25 -6.62 14.29
N MET A 378 -13.15 -6.10 13.72
CA MET A 378 -12.19 -5.28 14.47
C MET A 378 -12.83 -3.99 15.01
N VAL A 379 -13.74 -3.37 14.25
CA VAL A 379 -14.48 -2.19 14.72
C VAL A 379 -15.45 -2.54 15.84
N LYS A 380 -16.19 -3.65 15.71
CA LYS A 380 -17.11 -4.16 16.75
C LYS A 380 -16.39 -4.53 18.05
N THR A 381 -15.15 -5.01 17.97
CA THR A 381 -14.32 -5.38 19.13
C THR A 381 -13.48 -4.22 19.68
N GLY A 382 -13.49 -3.06 19.03
CA GLY A 382 -12.73 -1.88 19.46
C GLY A 382 -11.24 -1.90 19.10
N LEU A 383 -10.77 -2.88 18.32
CA LEU A 383 -9.39 -2.95 17.83
C LEU A 383 -9.07 -1.84 16.82
N ILE A 384 -10.09 -1.40 16.07
CA ILE A 384 -10.07 -0.24 15.16
C ILE A 384 -11.29 0.62 15.50
N THR A 385 -11.17 1.95 15.44
CA THR A 385 -12.31 2.84 15.71
C THR A 385 -13.04 3.21 14.42
N ALA A 386 -14.37 3.40 14.47
CA ALA A 386 -15.12 3.92 13.32
C ALA A 386 -14.60 5.30 12.87
N ALA A 387 -14.21 6.15 13.83
CA ALA A 387 -13.62 7.46 13.55
C ALA A 387 -12.30 7.37 12.76
N GLN A 388 -11.53 6.30 12.94
CA GLN A 388 -10.32 6.06 12.16
C GLN A 388 -10.66 5.72 10.70
N ILE A 389 -11.64 4.85 10.48
CA ILE A 389 -12.17 4.54 9.13
C ILE A 389 -12.68 5.82 8.46
N ASP A 390 -13.42 6.65 9.20
CA ASP A 390 -13.94 7.93 8.69
C ASP A 390 -12.84 8.89 8.25
N ARG A 391 -11.74 8.99 9.02
CA ARG A 391 -10.59 9.82 8.66
C ARG A 391 -9.92 9.34 7.38
N SER A 392 -9.70 8.03 7.24
CA SER A 392 -9.10 7.45 6.05
C SER A 392 -9.97 7.67 4.82
N VAL A 393 -11.28 7.42 4.92
CA VAL A 393 -12.23 7.67 3.85
C VAL A 393 -12.32 9.15 3.49
N ALA A 394 -12.25 10.06 4.47
CA ALA A 394 -12.22 11.50 4.20
C ALA A 394 -11.00 11.91 3.37
N ARG A 395 -9.81 11.35 3.65
CA ARG A 395 -8.61 11.59 2.81
C ARG A 395 -8.77 11.03 1.41
N ILE A 396 -9.32 9.82 1.28
CA ILE A 396 -9.61 9.19 -0.02
C ILE A 396 -10.56 10.07 -0.83
N ASN A 397 -11.64 10.53 -0.21
CA ASN A 397 -12.66 11.36 -0.86
C ASN A 397 -12.17 12.78 -1.16
N ALA A 398 -11.20 13.31 -0.41
CA ALA A 398 -10.58 14.59 -0.73
C ALA A 398 -9.80 14.53 -2.06
N LEU A 399 -9.20 13.39 -2.39
CA LEU A 399 -8.47 13.21 -3.65
C LEU A 399 -9.35 12.64 -4.79
N TRP A 400 -10.27 11.74 -4.46
CA TRP A 400 -11.24 11.13 -5.37
C TRP A 400 -12.66 11.34 -4.83
N PRO A 401 -13.26 12.51 -5.11
CA PRO A 401 -14.56 12.86 -4.55
C PRO A 401 -15.65 11.89 -5.04
N PRO A 402 -16.69 11.68 -4.20
CA PRO A 402 -17.89 11.00 -4.62
C PRO A 402 -18.57 11.74 -5.78
N ARG A 403 -19.33 11.03 -6.61
CA ARG A 403 -19.96 11.59 -7.83
C ARG A 403 -21.19 12.44 -7.55
#